data_AF-A0A927EFY3-F1
#
_entry.id   AF-A0A927EFY3-F1
#
_cell.length_a   1.000
_cell.length_b   1.000
_cell.length_c   1.000
_cell.angle_alpha   90.00
_cell.angle_beta   90.00
_cell.angle_gamma   90.00
#
_symmetry.space_group_name_H-M   'P 1'
#
loop_
_entity.id
_entity.type
_entity.pdbx_description
1 polymer ?
#
loop_
_entity_poly.entity_id
_entity_poly.type
_entity_poly.pdbx_seq_one_letter_code
_entity_poly.pdbx_strand_id
1 'polypeptide(L)'
;MAGSVLAQPAKPKPATPKPAAAAAAAAPASAGQGQAMLLETAGKWQAFSSQQGRTKVCYALSKAESRMPANLKDVEGLLFVSSRPAEGVRNEISFVMNFDVKEGVEHQAIIGNERFALVAKGKNMWLKNPAEEPRMLDALRRGAGLEIKATSKRGNPTADKYSLSGMSQAVKRAEDACK
;
A
#
# COMPACT_ATOMS: atom_id res chain seq x y z
N MET A 1 32.99 22.83 -61.16
CA MET A 1 32.04 22.00 -60.39
C MET A 1 31.44 22.87 -59.29
N ALA A 2 30.49 23.75 -59.66
CA ALA A 2 29.61 24.44 -58.71
C ALA A 2 28.56 23.41 -58.26
N GLY A 3 28.13 23.31 -57.02
CA GLY A 3 28.09 24.27 -55.93
C GLY A 3 26.71 24.12 -55.30
N SER A 4 26.69 23.98 -53.97
CA SER A 4 25.60 24.40 -53.09
C SER A 4 24.22 23.74 -53.18
N VAL A 5 23.79 23.29 -51.99
CA VAL A 5 22.52 23.67 -51.36
C VAL A 5 21.24 23.39 -52.15
N LEU A 6 20.47 22.41 -51.68
CA LEU A 6 19.01 22.52 -51.78
C LEU A 6 18.45 22.89 -50.41
N ALA A 7 18.12 24.18 -50.32
CA ALA A 7 17.14 24.71 -49.40
C ALA A 7 15.72 24.31 -49.86
N GLN A 8 14.87 24.13 -48.85
CA GLN A 8 13.39 24.28 -48.74
C GLN A 8 12.75 25.23 -49.79
N PRO A 9 11.40 25.32 -50.02
CA PRO A 9 10.26 25.04 -49.11
C PRO A 9 8.93 24.63 -49.84
N ALA A 10 7.78 24.74 -49.16
CA ALA A 10 6.50 25.29 -49.65
C ALA A 10 5.25 24.41 -49.44
N LYS A 11 4.29 25.00 -48.70
CA LYS A 11 2.92 24.52 -48.41
C LYS A 11 2.02 24.67 -49.65
N PRO A 12 0.96 23.85 -49.79
CA PRO A 12 -0.26 24.28 -50.48
C PRO A 12 -1.27 24.93 -49.51
N LYS A 13 -1.90 26.01 -49.99
CA LYS A 13 -2.97 26.81 -49.36
C LYS A 13 -4.35 26.07 -49.40
N PRO A 14 -5.37 26.53 -48.66
CA PRO A 14 -6.53 25.76 -48.22
C PRO A 14 -7.67 25.68 -49.24
N ALA A 15 -8.46 24.62 -49.16
CA ALA A 15 -9.83 24.55 -49.68
C ALA A 15 -10.76 24.06 -48.56
N THR A 16 -11.73 24.89 -48.19
CA THR A 16 -12.85 24.60 -47.27
C THR A 16 -14.07 24.11 -48.09
N PRO A 17 -15.20 23.71 -47.47
CA PRO A 17 -15.41 22.56 -46.59
C PRO A 17 -16.69 21.75 -46.98
N LYS A 18 -16.84 20.48 -46.54
CA LYS A 18 -18.18 19.82 -46.48
C LYS A 18 -18.22 18.80 -45.33
N PRO A 19 -19.30 18.75 -44.53
CA PRO A 19 -19.23 18.43 -43.11
C PRO A 19 -19.31 16.93 -42.84
N ALA A 20 -18.42 16.43 -41.99
CA ALA A 20 -18.57 15.12 -41.38
C ALA A 20 -18.29 15.24 -39.88
N ALA A 21 -19.34 14.96 -39.11
CA ALA A 21 -19.38 14.56 -37.71
C ALA A 21 -18.46 15.31 -36.73
N ALA A 22 -19.09 16.10 -35.84
CA ALA A 22 -18.46 16.53 -34.60
C ALA A 22 -18.01 15.30 -33.80
N ALA A 23 -16.72 14.97 -33.87
CA ALA A 23 -16.07 14.13 -32.88
C ALA A 23 -15.96 14.96 -31.60
N ALA A 24 -16.86 14.71 -30.65
CA ALA A 24 -16.65 15.13 -29.28
C ALA A 24 -15.34 14.49 -28.82
N ALA A 25 -14.29 15.30 -28.67
CA ALA A 25 -13.07 14.90 -28.01
C ALA A 25 -13.42 14.64 -26.55
N ALA A 26 -13.72 13.39 -26.21
CA ALA A 26 -13.69 12.93 -24.84
C ALA A 26 -12.23 13.03 -24.38
N ALA A 27 -11.92 14.10 -23.64
CA ALA A 27 -10.70 14.16 -22.87
C ALA A 27 -10.64 12.91 -21.99
N PRO A 28 -9.49 12.22 -21.87
CA PRO A 28 -9.37 11.17 -20.87
C PRO A 28 -9.57 11.84 -19.51
N ALA A 29 -10.68 11.51 -18.86
CA ALA A 29 -10.81 11.74 -17.44
C ALA A 29 -9.69 10.92 -16.79
N SER A 30 -8.59 11.57 -16.44
CA SER A 30 -7.66 11.02 -15.46
C SER A 30 -8.49 10.79 -14.20
N ALA A 31 -8.94 9.55 -14.00
CA ALA A 31 -9.37 9.07 -12.70
C ALA A 31 -8.12 9.15 -11.81
N GLY A 32 -7.87 10.34 -11.26
CA GLY A 32 -6.75 10.58 -10.37
C GLY A 32 -6.83 9.55 -9.27
N GLN A 33 -5.83 8.68 -9.19
CA GLN A 33 -5.65 7.83 -8.02
C GLN A 33 -5.59 8.80 -6.84
N GLY A 34 -6.53 8.66 -5.89
CA GLY A 34 -6.60 9.55 -4.74
C GLY A 34 -5.22 9.61 -4.08
N GLN A 35 -4.58 10.78 -4.10
CA GLN A 35 -3.25 10.93 -3.54
C GLN A 35 -3.32 10.69 -2.03
N ALA A 36 -2.41 9.88 -1.51
CA ALA A 36 -2.29 9.66 -0.07
C ALA A 36 -1.77 10.95 0.58
N MET A 37 -2.58 11.53 1.46
CA MET A 37 -2.21 12.68 2.28
C MET A 37 -1.66 12.19 3.62
N LEU A 38 -0.43 12.57 3.97
CA LEU A 38 0.14 12.33 5.28
C LEU A 38 -0.60 13.17 6.33
N LEU A 39 -1.13 12.51 7.35
CA LEU A 39 -1.89 13.13 8.44
C LEU A 39 -1.02 13.40 9.67
N GLU A 40 -0.11 12.46 9.98
CA GLU A 40 0.74 12.51 11.16
C GLU A 40 1.90 11.51 11.01
N THR A 41 3.02 11.80 11.67
CA THR A 41 4.10 10.84 11.91
C THR A 41 4.32 10.75 13.42
N ALA A 42 4.29 9.54 13.97
CA ALA A 42 4.47 9.26 15.39
C ALA A 42 5.43 8.08 15.53
N GLY A 43 6.63 8.32 16.08
CA GLY A 43 7.65 7.29 16.23
C GLY A 43 8.03 6.64 14.89
N LYS A 44 7.78 5.33 14.76
CA LYS A 44 8.03 4.55 13.53
C LYS A 44 6.80 4.38 12.65
N TRP A 45 5.74 5.12 12.95
CA TRP A 45 4.44 5.02 12.31
C TRP A 45 4.05 6.32 11.62
N GLN A 46 3.32 6.18 10.52
CA GLN A 46 2.78 7.30 9.77
C GLN A 46 1.31 7.04 9.47
N ALA A 47 0.47 8.05 9.70
CA ALA A 47 -0.96 8.01 9.42
C ALA A 47 -1.25 8.73 8.10
N PHE A 48 -2.11 8.15 7.28
CA PHE A 48 -2.51 8.69 5.98
C PHE A 48 -4.02 8.63 5.78
N SER A 49 -4.50 9.49 4.90
CA SER A 49 -5.81 9.35 4.26
C SER A 49 -5.66 9.46 2.76
N SER A 50 -6.36 8.60 2.02
CA SER A 50 -6.55 8.70 0.58
C SER A 50 -8.05 8.78 0.30
N GLN A 51 -8.43 9.65 -0.63
CA GLN A 51 -9.80 9.78 -1.08
C GLN A 51 -9.86 9.80 -2.60
N GLN A 52 -10.66 8.91 -3.18
CA GLN A 52 -10.95 8.89 -4.60
C GLN A 52 -12.48 8.93 -4.77
N GLY A 53 -12.99 10.10 -5.12
CA GLY A 53 -14.44 10.35 -5.17
C GLY A 53 -15.09 10.09 -3.81
N ARG A 54 -16.01 9.10 -3.76
CA ARG A 54 -16.73 8.69 -2.54
C ARG A 54 -16.00 7.61 -1.74
N THR A 55 -14.93 7.03 -2.27
CA THR A 55 -14.16 6.00 -1.60
C THR A 55 -13.06 6.66 -0.78
N LYS A 56 -13.13 6.52 0.54
CA LYS A 56 -12.11 7.00 1.47
C LYS A 56 -11.43 5.82 2.14
N VAL A 57 -10.11 5.88 2.24
CA VAL A 57 -9.27 4.90 2.92
C VAL A 57 -8.36 5.66 3.87
N CYS A 58 -8.37 5.29 5.14
CA CYS A 58 -7.45 5.86 6.13
C CYS A 58 -6.65 4.73 6.75
N TYR A 59 -5.35 4.91 6.88
CA TYR A 59 -4.48 3.85 7.34
C TYR A 59 -3.28 4.41 8.09
N ALA A 60 -2.82 3.66 9.08
CA ALA A 60 -1.52 3.84 9.66
C ALA A 60 -0.59 2.76 9.12
N LEU A 61 0.66 3.13 8.83
CA LEU A 61 1.67 2.22 8.32
C LEU A 61 2.97 2.30 9.12
N SER A 62 3.68 1.17 9.19
CA SER A 62 5.06 1.11 9.67
C SER A 62 5.89 0.20 8.78
N LYS A 63 7.19 0.47 8.72
CA LYS A 63 8.18 -0.33 8.01
C LYS A 63 8.89 -1.27 8.99
N ALA A 64 9.23 -2.46 8.54
CA ALA A 64 10.07 -3.37 9.30
C ALA A 64 11.42 -2.71 9.62
N GLU A 65 11.86 -2.79 10.87
CA GLU A 65 13.17 -2.30 11.31
C GLU A 65 14.30 -3.26 10.92
N SER A 66 13.98 -4.55 10.85
CA SER A 66 14.92 -5.57 10.40
C SER A 66 14.18 -6.71 9.71
N ARG A 67 14.86 -7.33 8.74
CA ARG A 67 14.35 -8.46 7.98
C ARG A 67 15.43 -9.52 7.80
N MET A 68 15.02 -10.79 7.87
CA MET A 68 15.86 -11.95 7.62
C MET A 68 15.24 -12.82 6.53
N PRO A 69 16.04 -13.43 5.64
CA PRO A 69 17.50 -13.37 5.55
C PRO A 69 18.05 -12.01 5.06
N ALA A 70 19.38 -11.81 5.17
CA ALA A 70 20.03 -10.50 4.96
C ALA A 70 19.83 -9.90 3.56
N ASN A 71 19.51 -10.71 2.54
CA ASN A 71 19.16 -10.24 1.20
C ASN A 71 17.78 -9.56 1.12
N LEU A 72 16.98 -9.58 2.20
CA LEU A 72 15.73 -8.82 2.30
C LEU A 72 15.91 -7.41 2.87
N LYS A 73 17.13 -7.04 3.29
CA LYS A 73 17.39 -5.75 3.97
C LYS A 73 16.98 -4.52 3.13
N ASP A 74 17.07 -4.63 1.80
CA ASP A 74 16.76 -3.56 0.85
C ASP A 74 15.32 -3.63 0.33
N VAL A 75 14.52 -4.58 0.84
CA VAL A 75 13.12 -4.78 0.46
C VAL A 75 12.26 -4.42 1.66
N GLU A 76 11.41 -3.40 1.53
CA GLU A 76 10.57 -2.96 2.64
C GLU A 76 9.51 -4.00 2.99
N GLY A 77 9.36 -4.30 4.28
CA GLY A 77 8.19 -5.00 4.82
C GLY A 77 7.28 -3.95 5.44
N LEU A 78 6.00 -3.95 5.09
CA LEU A 78 5.05 -2.94 5.54
C LEU A 78 3.97 -3.60 6.39
N LEU A 79 3.66 -2.99 7.52
CA LEU A 79 2.51 -3.30 8.36
C LEU A 79 1.51 -2.16 8.22
N PHE A 80 0.25 -2.51 8.00
CA PHE A 80 -0.86 -1.57 7.88
C PHE A 80 -1.94 -1.88 8.90
N VAL A 81 -2.56 -0.81 9.42
CA VAL A 81 -3.86 -0.84 10.09
C VAL A 81 -4.78 0.10 9.34
N SER A 82 -5.80 -0.44 8.67
CA SER A 82 -6.59 0.31 7.68
C SER A 82 -8.08 0.33 8.00
N SER A 83 -8.74 1.43 7.68
CA SER A 83 -10.19 1.59 7.71
C SER A 83 -10.71 2.04 6.35
N ARG A 84 -11.75 1.37 5.86
CA ARG A 84 -12.41 1.62 4.57
C ARG A 84 -13.92 1.73 4.82
N PRO A 85 -14.43 2.93 5.18
CA PRO A 85 -15.83 3.11 5.57
C PRO A 85 -16.84 2.68 4.50
N ALA A 86 -16.52 2.90 3.21
CA ALA A 86 -17.36 2.50 2.09
C ALA A 86 -17.55 0.98 1.98
N GLU A 87 -16.63 0.19 2.53
CA GLU A 87 -16.66 -1.29 2.56
C GLU A 87 -17.07 -1.83 3.94
N GLY A 88 -17.33 -0.96 4.92
CA GLY A 88 -17.61 -1.38 6.31
C GLY A 88 -16.41 -1.95 7.05
N VAL A 89 -15.19 -1.85 6.49
CA VAL A 89 -13.97 -2.38 7.09
C VAL A 89 -13.38 -1.37 8.08
N ARG A 90 -13.05 -1.84 9.28
CA ARG A 90 -12.44 -1.04 10.35
C ARG A 90 -11.25 -1.77 10.93
N ASN A 91 -10.13 -1.05 11.05
CA ASN A 91 -8.90 -1.53 11.70
C ASN A 91 -8.38 -2.87 11.19
N GLU A 92 -8.51 -3.12 9.88
CA GLU A 92 -7.97 -4.32 9.26
C GLU A 92 -6.44 -4.31 9.36
N ILE A 93 -5.88 -5.40 9.86
CA ILE A 93 -4.44 -5.58 10.01
C ILE A 93 -3.92 -6.37 8.81
N SER A 94 -3.00 -5.78 8.06
CA SER A 94 -2.41 -6.44 6.89
C SER A 94 -0.92 -6.17 6.77
N PHE A 95 -0.24 -7.06 6.07
CA PHE A 95 1.19 -6.98 5.81
C PHE A 95 1.46 -7.03 4.32
N VAL A 96 2.39 -6.19 3.84
CA VAL A 96 2.91 -6.23 2.48
C VAL A 96 4.38 -6.60 2.56
N MET A 97 4.70 -7.82 2.14
CA MET A 97 6.03 -8.39 2.29
C MET A 97 7.00 -7.95 1.18
N ASN A 98 6.46 -7.45 0.05
CA ASN A 98 7.17 -7.08 -1.17
C ASN A 98 7.95 -8.20 -1.88
N PHE A 99 7.84 -9.44 -1.40
CA PHE A 99 8.22 -10.68 -2.08
C PHE A 99 7.06 -11.68 -2.05
N ASP A 100 7.05 -12.65 -2.96
CA ASP A 100 6.00 -13.68 -2.97
C ASP A 100 6.13 -14.61 -1.75
N VAL A 101 5.06 -14.69 -0.98
CA VAL A 101 4.94 -15.53 0.21
C VAL A 101 4.30 -16.85 -0.19
N LYS A 102 4.67 -17.94 0.47
CA LYS A 102 4.06 -19.25 0.24
C LYS A 102 2.61 -19.23 0.70
N GLU A 103 1.68 -19.53 -0.20
CA GLU A 103 0.26 -19.68 0.12
C GLU A 103 -0.05 -21.10 0.61
N GLY A 104 -1.22 -21.28 1.23
CA GLY A 104 -1.68 -22.59 1.72
C GLY A 104 -0.92 -23.15 2.93
N VAL A 105 -0.02 -22.37 3.52
CA VAL A 105 0.68 -22.68 4.78
C VAL A 105 0.36 -21.62 5.82
N GLU A 106 0.52 -21.97 7.09
CA GLU A 106 0.35 -21.02 8.19
C GLU A 106 1.63 -20.22 8.41
N HIS A 107 1.48 -18.91 8.52
CA HIS A 107 2.52 -17.98 8.96
C HIS A 107 2.10 -17.39 10.31
N GLN A 108 2.99 -16.64 10.97
CA GLN A 108 2.73 -16.23 12.35
C GLN A 108 3.11 -14.77 12.62
N ALA A 109 2.21 -14.04 13.29
CA ALA A 109 2.51 -12.80 13.99
C ALA A 109 2.72 -13.08 15.48
N ILE A 110 3.76 -12.49 16.07
CA ILE A 110 4.15 -12.71 17.46
C ILE A 110 4.30 -11.35 18.14
N ILE A 111 3.54 -11.12 19.22
CA ILE A 111 3.54 -9.89 20.01
C ILE A 111 3.72 -10.28 21.48
N GLY A 112 4.93 -10.12 22.01
CA GLY A 112 5.28 -10.67 23.32
C GLY A 112 5.03 -12.19 23.37
N ASN A 113 4.05 -12.61 24.17
CA ASN A 113 3.69 -14.01 24.35
C ASN A 113 2.48 -14.43 23.48
N GLU A 114 1.81 -13.48 22.83
CA GLU A 114 0.65 -13.74 21.98
C GLU A 114 1.09 -14.12 20.56
N ARG A 115 0.38 -15.08 19.96
CA ARG A 115 0.64 -15.60 18.62
C ARG A 115 -0.64 -15.60 17.81
N PHE A 116 -0.57 -15.13 16.58
CA PHE A 116 -1.70 -15.05 15.65
C PHE A 116 -1.33 -15.76 14.35
N ALA A 117 -2.22 -16.61 13.86
CA ALA A 117 -2.05 -17.30 12.58
C ALA A 117 -2.35 -16.34 11.42
N LEU A 118 -1.49 -16.34 10.41
CA LEU A 118 -1.63 -15.51 9.22
C LEU A 118 -1.76 -16.38 7.97
N VAL A 119 -2.52 -15.88 7.00
CA VAL A 119 -2.65 -16.44 5.65
C VAL A 119 -2.07 -15.45 4.64
N ALA A 120 -1.50 -15.99 3.57
CA ALA A 120 -0.87 -15.21 2.51
C ALA A 120 -1.66 -15.27 1.20
N LYS A 121 -1.59 -14.18 0.41
CA LYS A 121 -1.99 -14.13 -1.00
C LYS A 121 -1.01 -13.25 -1.76
N GLY A 122 -0.24 -13.84 -2.66
CA GLY A 122 0.87 -13.20 -3.36
C GLY A 122 1.89 -12.61 -2.39
N LYS A 123 1.97 -11.28 -2.33
CA LYS A 123 2.90 -10.53 -1.46
C LYS A 123 2.28 -10.06 -0.16
N ASN A 124 0.98 -10.30 0.03
CA ASN A 124 0.21 -9.75 1.13
C ASN A 124 -0.15 -10.84 2.13
N MET A 125 -0.33 -10.46 3.39
CA MET A 125 -0.76 -11.35 4.45
C MET A 125 -1.79 -10.69 5.36
N TRP A 126 -2.68 -11.51 5.90
CA TRP A 126 -3.73 -11.11 6.84
C TRP A 126 -3.88 -12.16 7.94
N LEU A 127 -4.61 -11.81 9.00
CA LEU A 127 -5.07 -12.78 9.99
C LEU A 127 -5.86 -13.90 9.32
N LYS A 128 -5.55 -15.14 9.70
CA LYS A 128 -6.30 -16.33 9.27
C LYS A 128 -7.75 -16.29 9.76
N ASN A 129 -7.94 -15.77 10.97
CA ASN A 129 -9.25 -15.54 11.55
C ASN A 129 -9.47 -14.03 11.77
N PRO A 130 -10.24 -13.35 10.92
CA PRO A 130 -10.54 -11.92 11.07
C PRO A 130 -11.21 -11.56 12.42
N ALA A 131 -11.89 -12.51 13.07
CA ALA A 131 -12.49 -12.27 14.39
C ALA A 131 -11.44 -12.00 15.50
N GLU A 132 -10.17 -12.32 15.26
CA GLU A 132 -9.07 -12.02 16.19
C GLU A 132 -8.46 -10.61 15.99
N GLU A 133 -8.89 -9.85 14.97
CA GLU A 133 -8.37 -8.50 14.72
C GLU A 133 -8.44 -7.57 15.94
N PRO A 134 -9.56 -7.48 16.70
CA PRO A 134 -9.61 -6.63 17.89
C PRO A 134 -8.58 -7.04 18.94
N ARG A 135 -8.40 -8.36 19.13
CA ARG A 135 -7.43 -8.91 20.08
C ARG A 135 -6.00 -8.58 19.63
N MET A 136 -5.69 -8.78 18.36
CA MET A 136 -4.36 -8.47 17.82
C MET A 136 -4.08 -6.96 17.89
N LEU A 137 -5.06 -6.11 17.59
CA LEU A 137 -4.93 -4.66 17.68
C LEU A 137 -4.64 -4.21 19.12
N ASP A 138 -5.32 -4.79 20.10
CA ASP A 138 -5.07 -4.48 21.50
C ASP A 138 -3.70 -5.01 21.98
N ALA A 139 -3.27 -6.17 21.49
CA ALA A 139 -1.91 -6.67 21.72
C ALA A 139 -0.86 -5.72 21.13
N LEU A 140 -1.07 -5.21 19.91
CA LEU A 140 -0.18 -4.23 19.28
C LEU A 140 -0.11 -2.93 20.09
N ARG A 141 -1.23 -2.43 20.61
CA ARG A 141 -1.28 -1.21 21.43
C ARG A 141 -0.51 -1.32 22.75
N ARG A 142 -0.46 -2.53 23.34
CA ARG A 142 0.26 -2.80 24.59
C ARG A 142 1.71 -3.25 24.37
N GLY A 143 2.02 -3.79 23.20
CA GLY A 143 3.32 -4.35 22.86
C GLY A 143 4.36 -3.28 22.50
N ALA A 144 5.63 -3.63 22.66
CA ALA A 144 6.74 -2.79 22.20
C ALA A 144 7.19 -3.12 20.77
N GLY A 145 6.97 -4.35 20.32
CA GLY A 145 7.40 -4.86 19.03
C GLY A 145 6.52 -6.00 18.52
N LEU A 146 6.57 -6.22 17.21
CA LEU A 146 5.91 -7.31 16.50
C LEU A 146 6.94 -8.07 15.67
N GLU A 147 6.92 -9.40 15.73
CA GLU A 147 7.70 -10.26 14.84
C GLU A 147 6.76 -11.03 13.90
N ILE A 148 7.05 -10.99 12.60
CA ILE A 148 6.37 -11.80 11.59
C ILE A 148 7.29 -12.93 11.14
N LYS A 149 6.87 -14.17 11.35
CA LYS A 149 7.52 -15.35 10.78
C LYS A 149 6.72 -15.82 9.58
N ALA A 150 7.36 -15.84 8.43
CA ALA A 150 6.75 -16.28 7.19
C ALA A 150 7.67 -17.23 6.42
N THR A 151 7.11 -17.85 5.38
CA THR A 151 7.87 -18.67 4.43
C THR A 151 7.70 -18.07 3.04
N SER A 152 8.81 -17.71 2.38
CA SER A 152 8.78 -17.25 0.99
C SER A 152 8.23 -18.35 0.07
N LYS A 153 7.72 -17.97 -1.11
CA LYS A 153 7.24 -18.91 -2.13
C LYS A 153 8.31 -19.95 -2.53
N ARG A 154 9.59 -19.59 -2.41
CA ARG A 154 10.74 -20.48 -2.66
C ARG A 154 11.05 -21.45 -1.50
N GLY A 155 10.32 -21.40 -0.40
CA GLY A 155 10.50 -22.29 0.76
C GLY A 155 11.47 -21.77 1.83
N ASN A 156 12.10 -20.61 1.65
CA ASN A 156 13.00 -20.05 2.66
C ASN A 156 12.20 -19.41 3.80
N PRO A 157 12.52 -19.70 5.07
CA PRO A 157 11.95 -18.99 6.21
C PRO A 157 12.41 -17.54 6.22
N THR A 158 11.51 -16.64 6.60
CA THR A 158 11.76 -15.20 6.72
C THR A 158 11.25 -14.69 8.05
N ALA A 159 11.91 -13.66 8.58
CA ALA A 159 11.47 -12.99 9.81
C ALA A 159 11.56 -11.48 9.65
N ASP A 160 10.48 -10.77 9.98
CA ASP A 160 10.45 -9.31 10.01
C ASP A 160 10.19 -8.83 11.44
N LYS A 161 10.84 -7.75 11.85
CA LYS A 161 10.56 -7.10 13.14
C LYS A 161 10.09 -5.67 12.92
N TYR A 162 9.02 -5.29 13.60
CA TYR A 162 8.41 -3.97 13.55
C TYR A 162 8.42 -3.35 14.95
N SER A 163 8.77 -2.07 15.03
CA SER A 163 8.56 -1.28 16.26
C SER A 163 7.11 -0.85 16.37
N LEU A 164 6.55 -0.92 17.57
CA LEU A 164 5.20 -0.44 17.86
C LEU A 164 5.20 0.97 18.50
N SER A 165 6.38 1.59 18.60
CA SER A 165 6.52 2.96 19.09
C SER A 165 5.79 3.96 18.19
N GLY A 166 4.77 4.62 18.76
CA GLY A 166 3.90 5.58 18.07
C GLY A 166 2.69 4.97 17.35
N MET A 167 2.53 3.64 17.39
CA MET A 167 1.42 2.92 16.74
C MET A 167 0.05 3.43 17.17
N SER A 168 -0.20 3.47 18.49
CA SER A 168 -1.51 3.86 19.03
C SER A 168 -1.93 5.27 18.61
N GLN A 169 -0.98 6.21 18.55
CA GLN A 169 -1.24 7.58 18.12
C GLN A 169 -1.56 7.65 16.62
N ALA A 170 -0.72 7.07 15.77
CA ALA A 170 -0.92 7.09 14.32
C ALA A 170 -2.21 6.36 13.91
N VAL A 171 -2.50 5.21 14.52
CA VAL A 171 -3.74 4.46 14.26
C VAL A 171 -4.96 5.27 14.66
N LYS A 172 -4.96 5.86 15.86
CA LYS A 172 -6.04 6.75 16.29
C LYS A 172 -6.24 7.91 15.32
N ARG A 173 -5.16 8.54 14.84
CA ARG A 173 -5.24 9.63 13.87
C ARG A 173 -5.84 9.19 12.54
N ALA A 174 -5.48 8.01 12.04
CA ALA A 174 -6.06 7.43 10.84
C ALA A 174 -7.54 7.08 11.02
N GLU A 175 -7.92 6.48 12.16
CA GLU A 175 -9.31 6.21 12.51
C GLU A 175 -10.14 7.50 12.53
N ASP A 176 -9.67 8.54 13.23
CA ASP A 176 -10.34 9.83 13.34
C ASP A 176 -10.56 10.49 11.97
N ALA A 177 -9.68 10.25 11.00
CA ALA A 177 -9.84 10.76 9.64
C ALA A 177 -10.93 10.02 8.85
N CYS A 178 -11.35 8.81 9.24
CA CYS A 178 -12.35 7.99 8.53
C CYS A 178 -13.65 7.79 9.33
N LYS A 179 -13.85 8.56 10.40
CA LYS A 179 -15.13 8.66 11.12
C LYS A 179 -16.17 9.45 10.35
#